data_AF-A0A1Y0GZS1-F1
#
_entry.id   AF-A0A1Y0GZS1-F1
#
_cell.length_a   1.000
_cell.length_b   1.000
_cell.length_c   1.000
_cell.angle_alpha   90.00
_cell.angle_beta   90.00
_cell.angle_gamma   90.00
#
_symmetry.space_group_name_H-M   'P 1'
#
loop_
_entity.id
_entity.type
_entity.pdbx_description
1 polymer ?
#
loop_
_entity_poly.entity_id
_entity_poly.type
_entity_poly.pdbx_seq_one_letter_code
_entity_poly.pdbx_strand_id
1 'polypeptide(L)'
;MAANPSLVDGRTVHFLLRANPDGIDLATRQNAAGVDLNRNMKYGWAPSSPGSFTYGGPSPYSEPESIALDNLIQTLKPSRILSVHAYADLIDYDTDGGLVLAQLMAKKNGMTVAPISYPTPGSLGHYCRFHSISLVTLELPSGIAPTTMWNWQKSALLTFIHATL
;
A
#
# COMPACT_ATOMS: atom_id res chain seq x y z
N MET A 1 -5.94 -19.41 -1.48
CA MET A 1 -7.41 -19.27 -1.70
C MET A 1 -8.06 -20.52 -2.29
N ALA A 2 -7.35 -21.36 -3.05
CA ALA A 2 -7.90 -22.63 -3.57
C ALA A 2 -8.51 -23.55 -2.49
N ALA A 3 -8.00 -23.51 -1.25
CA ALA A 3 -8.53 -24.28 -0.12
C ALA A 3 -9.75 -23.65 0.57
N ASN A 4 -10.02 -22.35 0.37
CA ASN A 4 -11.10 -21.60 1.04
C ASN A 4 -11.67 -20.52 0.11
N PRO A 5 -12.37 -20.90 -0.98
CA PRO A 5 -12.88 -19.94 -1.96
C PRO A 5 -13.91 -18.97 -1.37
N SER A 6 -14.64 -19.38 -0.33
CA SER A 6 -15.66 -18.56 0.32
C SER A 6 -15.14 -17.27 0.98
N LEU A 7 -13.83 -17.19 1.24
CA LEU A 7 -13.19 -15.99 1.79
C LEU A 7 -13.21 -14.79 0.84
N VAL A 8 -13.58 -14.99 -0.42
CA VAL A 8 -13.69 -13.91 -1.41
C VAL A 8 -15.05 -13.92 -2.11
N ASP A 9 -16.07 -14.55 -1.52
CA ASP A 9 -17.40 -14.63 -2.12
C ASP A 9 -17.94 -13.24 -2.50
N GLY A 10 -18.36 -13.11 -3.76
CA GLY A 10 -18.85 -11.85 -4.32
C GLY A 10 -17.78 -10.77 -4.55
N ARG A 11 -16.49 -11.10 -4.41
CA ARG A 11 -15.36 -10.18 -4.59
C ARG A 11 -14.31 -10.78 -5.55
N THR A 12 -13.72 -9.92 -6.36
CA THR A 12 -12.49 -10.26 -7.10
C THR A 12 -11.31 -9.67 -6.33
N VAL A 13 -10.37 -10.51 -5.91
CA VAL A 13 -9.19 -10.10 -5.13
C VAL A 13 -7.93 -10.44 -5.90
N HIS A 14 -7.12 -9.42 -6.17
CA HIS A 14 -5.82 -9.56 -6.84
C HIS A 14 -4.70 -9.34 -5.82
N PHE A 15 -3.59 -10.07 -5.98
CA PHE A 15 -2.42 -9.96 -5.13
C PHE A 15 -1.21 -9.57 -5.97
N LEU A 16 -0.61 -8.42 -5.64
CA LEU A 16 0.74 -8.08 -6.08
C LEU A 16 1.69 -8.35 -4.91
N LEU A 17 2.36 -9.50 -4.95
CA LEU A 17 3.19 -9.96 -3.82
C LEU A 17 4.49 -9.16 -3.68
N ARG A 18 5.06 -8.69 -4.79
CA ARG A 18 6.31 -7.94 -4.82
C ARG A 18 6.20 -6.80 -5.83
N ALA A 19 6.06 -5.57 -5.33
CA ALA A 19 6.07 -4.37 -6.16
C ALA A 19 7.51 -3.86 -6.42
N ASN A 20 8.47 -4.26 -5.58
CA ASN A 20 9.89 -3.92 -5.71
C ASN A 20 10.74 -5.20 -5.56
N PRO A 21 10.75 -6.11 -6.57
CA PRO A 21 11.50 -7.35 -6.47
C PRO A 21 13.00 -7.12 -6.27
N ASP A 22 13.58 -6.16 -7.01
CA ASP A 22 15.02 -5.87 -6.93
C ASP A 22 15.42 -5.29 -5.57
N GLY A 23 14.61 -4.39 -5.01
CA GLY A 23 14.86 -3.86 -3.66
C GLY A 23 14.75 -4.93 -2.57
N ILE A 24 13.89 -5.95 -2.76
CA ILE A 24 13.84 -7.10 -1.85
C ILE A 24 15.15 -7.89 -1.91
N ASP A 25 15.62 -8.20 -3.12
CA ASP A 25 16.85 -8.98 -3.32
C ASP A 25 18.10 -8.23 -2.83
N LEU A 26 18.10 -6.90 -2.95
CA LEU A 26 19.14 -6.00 -2.45
C LEU A 26 18.98 -5.62 -0.97
N ALA A 27 17.89 -6.02 -0.32
CA ALA A 27 17.50 -5.59 1.03
C ALA A 27 17.48 -4.06 1.22
N THR A 28 17.02 -3.33 0.20
CA THR A 28 16.90 -1.87 0.19
C THR A 28 15.45 -1.41 0.18
N ARG A 29 15.19 -0.23 0.74
CA ARG A 29 13.89 0.46 0.58
C ARG A 29 13.62 0.80 -0.88
N GLN A 30 14.65 1.33 -1.54
CA GLN A 30 14.61 1.80 -2.92
C GLN A 30 14.73 0.61 -3.88
N ASN A 31 14.38 0.80 -5.15
CA ASN A 31 14.68 -0.18 -6.20
C ASN A 31 16.18 -0.19 -6.57
N ALA A 32 16.57 -0.99 -7.56
CA ALA A 32 17.97 -1.08 -8.00
C ALA A 32 18.58 0.24 -8.51
N ALA A 33 17.74 1.21 -8.92
CA ALA A 33 18.18 2.54 -9.34
C ALA A 33 18.28 3.55 -8.18
N GLY A 34 18.02 3.13 -6.94
CA GLY A 34 18.03 4.02 -5.78
C GLY A 34 16.81 4.94 -5.70
N VAL A 35 15.70 4.59 -6.36
CA VAL A 35 14.45 5.35 -6.31
C VAL A 35 13.47 4.75 -5.31
N ASP A 36 12.88 5.60 -4.46
CA ASP A 36 11.75 5.25 -3.59
C ASP A 36 10.49 5.20 -4.47
N LEU A 37 10.03 3.98 -4.77
CA LEU A 37 8.85 3.76 -5.60
C LEU A 37 7.58 4.40 -5.01
N ASN A 38 7.50 4.57 -3.68
CA ASN A 38 6.41 5.29 -3.02
C ASN A 38 6.62 6.81 -3.00
N ARG A 39 7.50 7.32 -3.86
CA ARG A 39 7.67 8.73 -4.23
C ARG A 39 7.69 8.92 -5.76
N ASN A 40 7.49 7.86 -6.55
CA ASN A 40 7.66 7.86 -8.00
C ASN A 40 6.33 7.85 -8.78
N MET A 41 5.17 7.83 -8.10
CA MET A 41 3.86 7.93 -8.78
C MET A 41 3.64 9.33 -9.35
N LYS A 42 2.94 9.44 -10.49
CA LYS A 42 2.72 10.73 -11.17
C LYS A 42 1.95 11.77 -10.37
N TYR A 43 0.87 11.37 -9.72
CA TYR A 43 0.01 12.32 -9.03
C TYR A 43 0.60 12.71 -7.69
N GLY A 44 0.73 14.02 -7.47
CA GLY A 44 1.38 14.57 -6.28
C GLY A 44 2.91 14.40 -6.27
N TRP A 45 3.53 13.98 -7.38
CA TRP A 45 4.99 13.91 -7.49
C TRP A 45 5.62 15.31 -7.31
N ALA A 46 6.77 15.35 -6.65
CA ALA A 46 7.57 16.55 -6.54
C ALA A 46 9.06 16.18 -6.67
N PRO A 47 9.90 17.07 -7.25
CA PRO A 47 11.33 16.86 -7.28
C PRO A 47 11.91 16.65 -5.88
N SER A 48 12.82 15.70 -5.75
CA SER A 48 13.59 15.48 -4.52
C SER A 48 15.07 15.28 -4.85
N SER A 49 15.93 15.49 -3.85
CA SER A 49 17.39 15.43 -4.06
C SER A 49 17.82 14.02 -4.48
N PRO A 50 18.56 13.87 -5.61
CA PRO A 50 19.15 12.60 -6.00
C PRO A 50 19.96 11.97 -4.87
N GLY A 51 19.79 10.65 -4.66
CA GLY A 51 20.45 9.90 -3.59
C GLY A 51 19.85 10.08 -2.19
N SER A 52 18.86 10.95 -2.00
CA SER A 52 18.11 11.01 -0.73
C SER A 52 17.30 9.73 -0.50
N PHE A 53 17.05 9.38 0.77
CA PHE A 53 16.28 8.18 1.14
C PHE A 53 14.86 8.15 0.55
N THR A 54 14.29 9.32 0.28
CA THR A 54 12.98 9.50 -0.37
C THR A 54 13.13 10.07 -1.78
N TYR A 55 14.24 9.76 -2.47
CA TYR A 55 14.44 10.18 -3.84
C TYR A 55 13.37 9.56 -4.75
N GLY A 56 12.54 10.40 -5.36
CA GLY A 56 11.38 9.99 -6.16
C GLY A 56 11.69 9.81 -7.65
N GLY A 57 12.96 9.66 -8.00
CA GLY A 57 13.43 9.58 -9.38
C GLY A 57 13.56 10.95 -10.07
N PRO A 58 14.13 10.99 -11.28
CA PRO A 58 14.33 12.23 -12.04
C PRO A 58 13.03 12.86 -12.57
N SER A 59 11.97 12.07 -12.67
CA SER A 59 10.64 12.46 -13.12
C SER A 59 9.59 11.50 -12.53
N PRO A 60 8.29 11.87 -12.50
CA PRO A 60 7.26 10.88 -12.20
C PRO A 60 7.33 9.71 -13.19
N TYR A 61 7.03 8.50 -12.73
CA TYR A 61 7.08 7.28 -13.54
C TYR A 61 8.39 7.09 -14.30
N SER A 62 9.51 7.48 -13.68
CA SER A 62 10.83 7.14 -14.22
C SER A 62 11.14 5.65 -14.06
N GLU A 63 10.53 4.98 -13.10
CA GLU A 63 10.82 3.58 -12.80
C GLU A 63 9.81 2.62 -13.45
N PRO A 64 10.28 1.49 -14.01
CA PRO A 64 9.42 0.51 -14.67
C PRO A 64 8.41 -0.13 -13.70
N GLU A 65 8.75 -0.28 -12.42
CA GLU A 65 7.86 -0.84 -11.40
C GLU A 65 6.64 0.07 -11.14
N SER A 66 6.88 1.38 -11.07
CA SER A 66 5.81 2.37 -10.89
C SER A 66 4.90 2.46 -12.11
N ILE A 67 5.46 2.36 -13.32
CA ILE A 67 4.68 2.26 -14.57
C ILE A 67 3.85 0.97 -14.59
N ALA A 68 4.44 -0.16 -14.21
CA ALA A 68 3.75 -1.45 -14.18
C ALA A 68 2.61 -1.45 -13.17
N LEU A 69 2.80 -0.85 -11.99
CA LEU A 69 1.75 -0.70 -10.98
C LEU A 69 0.61 0.18 -11.48
N ASP A 70 0.90 1.32 -12.11
CA ASP A 70 -0.12 2.19 -12.70
C ASP A 70 -0.92 1.45 -13.78
N ASN A 71 -0.25 0.79 -14.72
CA ASN A 71 -0.90 0.00 -15.76
C ASN A 71 -1.79 -1.11 -15.16
N LEU A 72 -1.34 -1.77 -14.11
CA LEU A 72 -2.11 -2.81 -13.42
C LEU A 72 -3.37 -2.22 -12.78
N ILE A 73 -3.26 -1.09 -12.08
CA ILE A 73 -4.41 -0.42 -11.46
C ILE A 73 -5.41 0.03 -12.53
N GLN A 74 -4.94 0.61 -13.63
CA GLN A 74 -5.81 1.02 -14.74
C GLN A 74 -6.50 -0.16 -15.46
N THR A 75 -5.83 -1.31 -15.51
CA THR A 75 -6.38 -2.54 -16.10
C THR A 75 -7.43 -3.18 -15.19
N LEU A 76 -7.10 -3.34 -13.90
CA LEU A 76 -7.96 -4.03 -12.93
C LEU A 76 -9.11 -3.15 -12.43
N LYS A 77 -8.95 -1.82 -12.45
CA LYS A 77 -9.90 -0.82 -11.95
C LYS A 77 -10.45 -1.18 -10.56
N PRO A 78 -9.57 -1.39 -9.56
CA PRO A 78 -10.01 -1.80 -8.23
C PRO A 78 -10.83 -0.69 -7.57
N SER A 79 -11.90 -1.06 -6.87
CA SER A 79 -12.67 -0.11 -6.05
C SER A 79 -11.92 0.32 -4.78
N ARG A 80 -10.96 -0.50 -4.34
CA ARG A 80 -10.12 -0.25 -3.17
C ARG A 80 -8.78 -0.98 -3.26
N ILE A 81 -7.77 -0.43 -2.60
CA ILE A 81 -6.42 -0.99 -2.52
C ILE A 81 -6.01 -1.07 -1.04
N LEU A 82 -5.31 -2.14 -0.69
CA LEU A 82 -4.61 -2.26 0.59
C LEU A 82 -3.12 -2.41 0.29
N SER A 83 -2.32 -1.44 0.72
CA SER A 83 -0.86 -1.48 0.61
C SER A 83 -0.25 -1.87 1.94
N VAL A 84 0.64 -2.86 1.96
CA VAL A 84 1.30 -3.32 3.21
C VAL A 84 2.70 -2.73 3.27
N HIS A 85 2.99 -2.01 4.34
CA HIS A 85 4.25 -1.34 4.62
C HIS A 85 4.73 -1.67 6.04
N ALA A 86 5.93 -1.19 6.36
CA ALA A 86 6.52 -1.32 7.68
C ALA A 86 7.59 -0.20 7.88
N TYR A 87 7.83 0.35 9.08
CA TYR A 87 7.35 -0.09 10.39
C TYR A 87 6.70 1.00 11.26
N ALA A 88 5.75 1.76 10.71
CA ALA A 88 5.14 2.88 11.47
C ALA A 88 4.11 2.49 12.55
N ASP A 89 3.70 1.22 12.62
CA ASP A 89 2.76 0.68 13.62
C ASP A 89 1.40 1.41 13.67
N LEU A 90 0.80 1.58 12.49
CA LEU A 90 -0.49 2.27 12.33
C LEU A 90 -1.23 1.81 11.07
N ILE A 91 -2.48 2.26 10.94
CA ILE A 91 -3.26 2.16 9.70
C ILE A 91 -3.45 3.58 9.17
N ASP A 92 -2.73 3.88 8.08
CA ASP A 92 -2.89 5.11 7.30
C ASP A 92 -3.96 4.88 6.22
N TYR A 93 -4.57 5.95 5.72
CA TYR A 93 -5.72 5.89 4.84
C TYR A 93 -5.78 7.08 3.89
N ASP A 94 -6.42 6.85 2.75
CA ASP A 94 -6.74 7.89 1.78
C ASP A 94 -8.18 7.77 1.33
N THR A 95 -8.83 8.94 1.17
CA THR A 95 -10.28 9.09 0.90
C THR A 95 -11.18 8.73 2.09
N ASP A 96 -12.43 9.17 2.04
CA ASP A 96 -13.43 8.83 3.08
C ASP A 96 -13.69 7.32 3.15
N GLY A 97 -13.74 6.65 2.00
CA GLY A 97 -13.87 5.19 1.95
C GLY A 97 -12.67 4.46 2.57
N GLY A 98 -11.45 5.00 2.38
CA GLY A 98 -10.25 4.48 3.03
C GLY A 98 -10.31 4.61 4.55
N LEU A 99 -10.79 5.75 5.08
CA LEU A 99 -10.98 5.95 6.51
C LEU A 99 -11.95 4.93 7.11
N VAL A 100 -13.10 4.71 6.46
CA VAL A 100 -14.08 3.70 6.91
C VAL A 100 -13.46 2.30 6.95
N LEU A 101 -12.73 1.91 5.91
CA LEU A 101 -12.03 0.62 5.86
C LEU A 101 -10.98 0.49 6.97
N ALA A 102 -10.15 1.52 7.18
CA ALA A 102 -9.13 1.56 8.22
C ALA A 102 -9.75 1.39 9.62
N GLN A 103 -10.85 2.09 9.90
CA GLN A 103 -11.58 1.95 11.17
C GLN A 103 -12.17 0.55 11.37
N LEU A 104 -12.71 -0.06 10.31
CA LEU A 104 -13.24 -1.43 10.37
C LEU A 104 -12.12 -2.45 10.62
N MET A 105 -10.96 -2.27 10.00
CA MET A 105 -9.77 -3.09 10.25
C MET A 105 -9.26 -2.91 11.69
N ALA A 106 -9.17 -1.67 12.18
CA ALA A 106 -8.74 -1.34 13.53
C ALA A 106 -9.63 -1.99 14.61
N LYS A 107 -10.94 -2.12 14.39
CA LYS A 107 -11.84 -2.88 15.28
C LYS A 107 -11.46 -4.36 15.42
N LYS A 108 -10.67 -4.92 14.50
CA LYS A 108 -10.25 -6.32 14.51
C LYS A 108 -8.83 -6.54 15.04
N ASN A 109 -7.90 -5.63 14.73
CA ASN A 109 -6.49 -5.78 15.13
C ASN A 109 -6.07 -4.81 16.24
N GLY A 110 -6.89 -3.81 16.60
CA GLY A 110 -6.58 -2.83 17.64
C GLY A 110 -5.52 -1.80 17.28
N MET A 111 -5.07 -1.74 16.01
CA MET A 111 -4.07 -0.76 15.59
C MET A 111 -4.64 0.67 15.53
N THR A 112 -3.76 1.64 15.75
CA THR A 112 -4.11 3.06 15.66
C THR A 112 -4.42 3.45 14.21
N VAL A 113 -5.55 4.13 13.99
CA VAL A 113 -5.87 4.75 12.68
C VAL A 113 -5.42 6.20 12.72
N ALA A 114 -4.40 6.54 11.95
CA ALA A 114 -3.86 7.89 11.87
C ALA A 114 -3.13 8.10 10.55
N PRO A 115 -3.16 9.32 9.98
CA PRO A 115 -2.38 9.62 8.80
C PRO A 115 -0.88 9.62 9.11
N ILE A 116 -0.06 9.30 8.11
CA ILE A 116 1.39 9.55 8.19
C ILE A 116 1.63 11.06 8.38
N SER A 117 2.46 11.40 9.37
CA SER A 117 2.62 12.78 9.88
C SER A 117 3.46 13.71 8.99
N TYR A 118 4.07 13.20 7.93
CA TYR A 118 4.95 13.96 7.04
C TYR A 118 4.48 13.90 5.58
N PRO A 119 4.83 14.90 4.74
CA PRO A 119 4.45 14.90 3.33
C PRO A 119 5.04 13.71 2.56
N THR A 120 4.22 13.09 1.70
CA THR A 120 4.60 11.93 0.88
C THR A 120 4.35 12.18 -0.61
N PRO A 121 4.98 13.20 -1.24
CA PRO A 121 4.76 13.48 -2.66
C PRO A 121 5.11 12.27 -3.53
N GLY A 122 4.27 11.99 -4.52
CA GLY A 122 4.43 10.84 -5.42
C GLY A 122 4.14 9.48 -4.78
N SER A 123 3.44 9.44 -3.65
CA SER A 123 2.99 8.20 -3.02
C SER A 123 1.78 7.57 -3.71
N LEU A 124 1.58 6.27 -3.47
CA LEU A 124 0.37 5.58 -3.89
C LEU A 124 -0.89 6.19 -3.27
N GLY A 125 -0.79 6.77 -2.06
CA GLY A 125 -1.88 7.51 -1.43
C GLY A 125 -2.31 8.73 -2.25
N HIS A 126 -1.36 9.56 -2.70
CA HIS A 126 -1.67 10.69 -3.60
C HIS A 126 -2.30 10.24 -4.92
N TYR A 127 -1.80 9.16 -5.51
CA TYR A 127 -2.40 8.55 -6.69
C TYR A 127 -3.87 8.17 -6.43
N CYS A 128 -4.14 7.44 -5.34
CA CYS A 128 -5.48 6.97 -5.01
C CYS A 128 -6.45 8.12 -4.68
N ARG A 129 -6.00 9.18 -3.99
CA ARG A 129 -6.79 10.40 -3.79
C ARG A 129 -7.22 11.03 -5.12
N PHE A 130 -6.29 11.16 -6.06
CA PHE A 130 -6.59 11.75 -7.38
C PHE A 130 -7.60 10.91 -8.16
N HIS A 131 -7.50 9.59 -8.09
CA HIS A 131 -8.37 8.65 -8.79
C HIS A 131 -9.64 8.26 -8.03
N SER A 132 -9.87 8.81 -6.83
CA SER A 132 -11.00 8.45 -5.96
C SER A 132 -11.06 6.93 -5.66
N ILE A 133 -9.90 6.29 -5.50
CA ILE A 133 -9.78 4.89 -5.09
C ILE A 133 -9.59 4.85 -3.57
N SER A 134 -10.38 4.06 -2.85
CA SER A 134 -10.18 3.91 -1.40
C SER A 134 -8.88 3.15 -1.11
N LEU A 135 -7.94 3.79 -0.41
CA LEU A 135 -6.67 3.16 -0.03
C LEU A 135 -6.58 3.02 1.50
N VAL A 136 -6.09 1.88 1.94
CA VAL A 136 -5.54 1.68 3.27
C VAL A 136 -4.06 1.32 3.13
N THR A 137 -3.21 2.01 3.88
CA THR A 137 -1.80 1.64 4.05
C THR A 137 -1.64 1.02 5.44
N LEU A 138 -1.42 -0.30 5.48
CA LEU A 138 -1.20 -1.05 6.70
C LEU A 138 0.29 -1.02 7.04
N GLU A 139 0.69 -0.18 7.99
CA GLU A 139 2.06 -0.02 8.47
C GLU A 139 2.32 -0.97 9.65
N LEU A 140 2.86 -2.15 9.38
CA LEU A 140 3.07 -3.19 10.39
C LEU A 140 4.21 -2.85 11.36
N PRO A 141 4.13 -3.18 12.66
CA PRO A 141 5.27 -3.00 13.57
C PRO A 141 6.42 -3.97 13.28
N SER A 142 7.63 -3.56 13.69
CA SER A 142 8.84 -4.39 13.59
C SER A 142 8.95 -5.40 14.73
N GLY A 143 9.76 -6.45 14.56
CA GLY A 143 10.15 -7.35 15.66
C GLY A 143 9.12 -8.45 15.99
N ILE A 144 8.06 -8.59 15.18
CA ILE A 144 7.05 -9.64 15.36
C ILE A 144 7.29 -10.76 14.34
N ALA A 145 7.30 -12.01 14.79
CA ALA A 145 7.46 -13.17 13.92
C ALA A 145 6.31 -13.27 12.88
N PRO A 146 6.57 -13.71 11.64
CA PRO A 146 5.57 -13.75 10.57
C PRO A 146 4.27 -14.48 10.92
N THR A 147 4.34 -15.62 11.61
CA THR A 147 3.15 -16.39 12.02
C THR A 147 2.30 -15.63 13.04
N THR A 148 2.94 -14.94 13.98
CA THR A 148 2.26 -14.10 14.97
C THR A 148 1.62 -12.90 14.30
N MET A 149 2.35 -12.23 13.40
CA MET A 149 1.83 -11.12 12.59
C MET A 149 0.61 -11.55 11.77
N TRP A 150 0.70 -12.70 11.09
CA TRP A 150 -0.43 -13.24 10.32
C TRP A 150 -1.65 -13.51 11.19
N ASN A 151 -1.47 -14.17 12.34
CA ASN A 151 -2.58 -14.48 13.24
C ASN A 151 -3.26 -13.23 13.80
N TRP A 152 -2.49 -12.17 14.01
CA TRP A 152 -3.00 -10.88 14.46
C TRP A 152 -3.75 -10.13 13.36
N GLN A 153 -3.23 -10.13 12.12
CA GLN A 153 -3.75 -9.30 11.04
C GLN A 153 -4.85 -9.95 10.18
N LYS A 154 -4.94 -11.29 10.16
CA LYS A 154 -5.84 -12.03 9.25
C LYS A 154 -7.31 -11.60 9.30
N SER A 155 -7.84 -11.30 10.49
CA SER A 155 -9.24 -10.90 10.67
C SER A 155 -9.51 -9.48 10.14
N ALA A 156 -8.52 -8.58 10.25
CA ALA A 156 -8.57 -7.25 9.67
C ALA A 156 -8.51 -7.31 8.14
N LEU A 157 -7.63 -8.13 7.56
CA LEU A 157 -7.53 -8.34 6.12
C LEU A 157 -8.84 -8.90 5.52
N LEU A 158 -9.45 -9.89 6.16
CA LEU A 158 -10.77 -10.39 5.75
C LEU A 158 -11.85 -9.32 5.86
N THR A 159 -11.80 -8.50 6.91
CA THR A 159 -12.75 -7.38 7.07
C THR A 159 -12.61 -6.37 5.92
N PHE A 160 -11.39 -6.03 5.50
CA PHE A 160 -11.14 -5.19 4.34
C PHE A 160 -11.77 -5.77 3.06
N ILE A 161 -11.61 -7.09 2.83
CA ILE A 161 -12.15 -7.77 1.65
C ILE A 161 -13.68 -7.73 1.64
N HIS A 162 -14.33 -8.00 2.77
CA HIS A 162 -15.79 -8.17 2.81
C HIS A 162 -16.57 -6.86 2.98
N ALA A 163 -15.98 -5.83 3.60
CA ALA A 163 -16.64 -4.57 3.91
C ALA A 163 -17.41 -3.99 2.71
N THR A 164 -18.63 -3.51 2.97
CA THR A 164 -19.45 -2.75 2.02
C THR A 164 -19.28 -1.27 2.33
N LEU A 165 -18.88 -0.50 1.32
CA LEU A 165 -18.79 0.95 1.35
C LEU A 165 -20.01 1.57 0.69
#